data_AF-I8IDB3-F1
#
_entry.id   AF-I8IDB3-F1
#
_cell.length_a   1.000
_cell.length_b   1.000
_cell.length_c   1.000
_cell.angle_alpha   90.00
_cell.angle_beta   90.00
_cell.angle_gamma   90.00
#
_symmetry.space_group_name_H-M   'P 1'
#
loop_
_entity.id
_entity.type
_entity.pdbx_description
1 polymer ?
#
loop_
_entity_poly.entity_id
_entity_poly.type
_entity_poly.pdbx_seq_one_letter_code
_entity_poly.pdbx_strand_id
1 'polypeptide(L)'
;MPLNTHIIILLVSVISHCLAFPSIWPRADIPLPDGMPNPSEEQLKKIQLRAHGTLPNTPLPSKISKDGITNLQLIAFNELFEVAFYNELLLNITKNVPGYKIPNPKKRDFIVESLVAILAQEELHALTANQGLEHFKIEPVQPCRYHFPVSDFDSAIALAATFTDLVIATLQDVIVRFADNSDVDLTRVIAATIGNEGEQQGWFRVNQGKIPSELPTLTTGDLNFAFTAVQAFIIPGSCPNLDDIALTTFKSLDILTPPEPKTQFILVSWESEYEVKGDKLWPTYVNQLNVPIVEELKIVSRKDGKKVVAKALFPYHENLMNGLTIAAVTESAGSFAGVNDVAQETLFGPGLIIVN
;
A
#
# COMPACT_ATOMS: atom_id res chain seq x y z
N MET A 1 37.73 -12.35 -46.72
CA MET A 1 36.98 -13.32 -45.90
C MET A 1 37.58 -13.35 -44.50
N PRO A 2 36.90 -12.78 -43.51
CA PRO A 2 37.03 -13.27 -42.15
C PRO A 2 35.67 -13.53 -41.49
N LEU A 3 35.71 -14.51 -40.59
CA LEU A 3 34.63 -15.06 -39.76
C LEU A 3 33.96 -13.98 -38.90
N ASN A 4 32.62 -13.94 -38.92
CA ASN A 4 31.80 -13.28 -37.91
C ASN A 4 31.54 -14.26 -36.76
N THR A 5 32.14 -13.99 -35.60
CA THR A 5 31.83 -14.68 -34.34
C THR A 5 30.74 -13.89 -33.62
N HIS A 6 29.52 -14.43 -33.59
CA HIS A 6 28.44 -13.89 -32.76
C HIS A 6 28.69 -14.30 -31.29
N ILE A 7 28.96 -13.31 -30.43
CA ILE A 7 28.96 -13.48 -28.98
C ILE A 7 27.51 -13.33 -28.50
N ILE A 8 26.92 -14.43 -28.05
CA ILE A 8 25.65 -14.45 -27.32
C ILE A 8 25.97 -14.09 -25.88
N ILE A 9 25.54 -12.91 -25.41
CA ILE A 9 25.58 -12.55 -24.00
C ILE A 9 24.29 -13.05 -23.35
N LEU A 10 24.38 -14.18 -22.64
CA LEU A 10 23.36 -14.63 -21.71
C LEU A 10 23.44 -13.77 -20.44
N LEU A 11 22.47 -12.88 -20.23
CA LEU A 11 22.23 -12.23 -18.95
C LEU A 11 21.44 -13.19 -18.04
N VAL A 12 22.17 -13.92 -17.20
CA VAL A 12 21.60 -14.71 -16.11
C VAL A 12 21.34 -13.75 -14.94
N SER A 13 20.07 -13.50 -14.61
CA SER A 13 19.71 -12.83 -13.36
C SER A 13 20.00 -13.78 -12.20
N VAL A 14 21.15 -13.61 -11.56
CA VAL A 14 21.46 -14.29 -10.30
C VAL A 14 20.55 -13.69 -9.23
N ILE A 15 19.62 -14.50 -8.72
CA ILE A 15 18.97 -14.23 -7.43
C ILE A 15 20.10 -14.25 -6.40
N SER A 16 20.57 -13.05 -6.06
CA SER A 16 21.56 -12.86 -5.01
C SER A 16 20.87 -13.28 -3.71
N HIS A 17 21.12 -14.53 -3.29
CA HIS A 17 20.93 -14.93 -1.90
C HIS A 17 22.03 -14.23 -1.11
N CYS A 18 21.85 -12.92 -0.88
CA CYS A 18 22.63 -12.20 0.09
C CYS A 18 22.37 -12.90 1.44
N LEU A 19 23.44 -13.46 1.99
CA LEU A 19 23.50 -13.86 3.39
C LEU A 19 22.98 -12.67 4.20
N ALA A 20 21.80 -12.82 4.79
CA ALA A 20 21.24 -11.83 5.69
C ALA A 20 22.25 -11.62 6.82
N PHE A 21 22.84 -10.44 6.89
CA PHE A 21 23.48 -10.01 8.13
C PHE A 21 22.40 -10.06 9.21
N PRO A 22 22.64 -10.71 10.36
CA PRO A 22 21.65 -10.74 11.43
C PRO A 22 21.35 -9.30 11.83
N SER A 23 20.10 -8.87 11.64
CA SER A 23 19.62 -7.58 12.11
C SER A 23 19.82 -7.54 13.62
N ILE A 24 20.60 -6.56 14.11
CA ILE A 24 21.04 -6.52 15.51
C ILE A 24 19.87 -6.23 16.48
N TRP A 25 18.66 -5.92 16.00
CA TRP A 25 17.44 -5.85 16.82
C TRP A 25 16.37 -6.81 16.28
N PRO A 26 15.57 -7.47 17.14
CA PRO A 26 14.28 -7.99 16.71
C PRO A 26 13.42 -6.79 16.28
N ARG A 27 13.48 -6.46 14.99
CA ARG A 27 12.79 -5.31 14.34
C ARG A 27 11.27 -5.33 14.57
N ALA A 28 10.75 -6.53 14.81
CA ALA A 28 9.35 -6.89 15.07
C ALA A 28 8.72 -6.30 16.35
N ASP A 29 9.47 -5.59 17.20
CA ASP A 29 9.03 -5.17 18.54
C ASP A 29 9.19 -3.67 18.80
N ILE A 30 9.23 -2.84 17.76
CA ILE A 30 9.22 -1.39 17.93
C ILE A 30 7.81 -0.95 18.36
N PRO A 31 7.61 -0.43 19.60
CA PRO A 31 6.31 0.07 20.01
C PRO A 31 5.93 1.31 19.22
N LEU A 32 4.63 1.54 19.03
CA LEU A 32 4.16 2.79 18.44
C LEU A 32 4.59 4.00 19.31
N PRO A 33 4.87 5.16 18.70
CA PRO A 33 5.35 6.33 19.41
C PRO A 33 4.21 7.03 20.20
N ASP A 34 4.61 8.00 21.01
CA ASP A 34 3.74 8.97 21.72
C ASP A 34 2.51 8.42 22.48
N GLY A 35 2.54 7.16 22.89
CA GLY A 35 1.42 6.54 23.64
C GLY A 35 0.29 6.05 22.75
N MET A 36 0.49 6.00 21.43
CA MET A 36 -0.47 5.43 20.49
C MET A 36 -0.81 3.96 20.86
N PRO A 37 -2.06 3.52 20.65
CA PRO A 37 -3.16 4.27 20.01
C PRO A 37 -3.93 5.20 20.96
N ASN A 38 -3.53 5.31 22.24
CA ASN A 38 -4.27 6.02 23.28
C ASN A 38 -3.39 7.08 23.98
N PRO A 39 -2.97 8.15 23.27
CA PRO A 39 -2.12 9.18 23.85
C PRO A 39 -2.86 9.93 24.97
N SER A 40 -2.14 10.30 26.03
CA SER A 40 -2.61 11.28 27.01
C SER A 40 -2.81 12.66 26.38
N GLU A 41 -3.54 13.57 27.04
CA GLU A 41 -3.74 14.94 26.55
C GLU A 41 -2.41 15.69 26.27
N GLU A 42 -1.39 15.46 27.11
CA GLU A 42 -0.07 16.08 26.91
C GLU A 42 0.64 15.50 25.69
N GLN A 43 0.53 14.18 25.47
CA GLN A 43 1.05 13.51 24.29
C GLN A 43 0.33 13.99 23.02
N LEU A 44 -1.01 14.03 23.02
CA LEU A 44 -1.81 14.56 21.91
C LEU A 44 -1.41 15.99 21.55
N LYS A 45 -1.17 16.86 22.56
CA LYS A 45 -0.70 18.22 22.30
C LYS A 45 0.66 18.24 21.58
N LYS A 46 1.58 17.34 21.94
CA LYS A 46 2.89 17.21 21.28
C LYS A 46 2.75 16.68 19.85
N ILE A 47 1.89 15.68 19.63
CA ILE A 47 1.55 15.16 18.30
C ILE A 47 1.05 16.31 17.42
N GLN A 48 0.04 17.05 17.86
CA GLN A 48 -0.53 18.18 17.11
C GLN A 48 0.49 19.28 16.79
N LEU A 49 1.39 19.59 17.72
CA LEU A 49 2.47 20.55 17.48
C LEU A 49 3.43 20.09 16.38
N ARG A 50 3.78 18.81 16.34
CA ARG A 50 4.68 18.24 15.30
C ARG A 50 3.94 18.02 13.97
N ALA A 51 2.66 17.71 14.01
CA ALA A 51 1.81 17.56 12.83
C ALA A 51 1.48 18.90 12.15
N HIS A 52 1.75 20.01 12.84
CA HIS A 52 1.41 21.38 12.43
C HIS A 52 -0.10 21.59 12.28
N GLY A 53 -0.91 20.83 13.02
CA GLY A 53 -2.36 20.80 12.92
C GLY A 53 -3.01 20.12 14.13
N THR A 54 -4.33 20.22 14.23
CA THR A 54 -5.11 19.59 15.32
C THR A 54 -6.01 18.50 14.76
N LEU A 55 -6.54 17.66 15.65
CA LEU A 55 -7.69 16.82 15.30
C LEU A 55 -8.86 17.70 14.80
N PRO A 56 -9.68 17.20 13.87
CA PRO A 56 -10.90 17.88 13.46
C PRO A 56 -11.82 18.13 14.65
N ASN A 57 -12.37 19.34 14.76
CA ASN A 57 -13.34 19.71 15.80
C ASN A 57 -14.77 19.82 15.26
N THR A 58 -15.00 19.39 14.02
CA THR A 58 -16.33 19.33 13.41
C THR A 58 -17.19 18.30 14.15
N PRO A 59 -18.48 18.60 14.41
CA PRO A 59 -19.37 17.63 15.06
C PRO A 59 -19.42 16.31 14.29
N LEU A 60 -19.25 15.19 14.98
CA LEU A 60 -19.46 13.86 14.40
C LEU A 60 -20.96 13.61 14.16
N PRO A 61 -21.32 12.88 13.09
CA PRO A 61 -22.72 12.59 12.77
C PRO A 61 -23.38 11.74 13.87
N SER A 62 -24.70 11.85 14.04
CA SER A 62 -25.42 11.11 15.09
C SER A 62 -25.66 9.63 14.77
N LYS A 63 -25.41 9.22 13.53
CA LYS A 63 -25.59 7.85 13.02
C LYS A 63 -24.51 7.57 11.98
N ILE A 64 -24.26 6.28 11.77
CA ILE A 64 -23.39 5.78 10.72
C ILE A 64 -23.97 4.47 10.17
N SER A 65 -23.74 4.17 8.90
CA SER A 65 -24.06 2.87 8.31
C SER A 65 -23.08 1.77 8.78
N LYS A 66 -23.40 0.51 8.47
CA LYS A 66 -22.47 -0.61 8.72
C LYS A 66 -21.21 -0.51 7.86
N ASP A 67 -21.39 -0.19 6.58
CA ASP A 67 -20.27 -0.01 5.66
C ASP A 67 -19.40 1.17 6.10
N GLY A 68 -20.01 2.21 6.67
CA GLY A 68 -19.27 3.33 7.24
C GLY A 68 -18.41 2.93 8.44
N ILE A 69 -18.88 2.01 9.29
CA ILE A 69 -18.07 1.44 10.37
C ILE A 69 -16.90 0.66 9.78
N THR A 70 -17.13 -0.20 8.79
CA THR A 70 -16.07 -0.96 8.13
C THR A 70 -15.04 -0.05 7.44
N ASN A 71 -15.48 1.04 6.83
CA ASN A 71 -14.59 2.06 6.27
C ASN A 71 -13.69 2.67 7.36
N LEU A 72 -14.25 3.10 8.50
CA LEU A 72 -13.47 3.65 9.61
C LEU A 72 -12.50 2.63 10.22
N GLN A 73 -12.90 1.37 10.31
CA GLN A 73 -12.01 0.29 10.77
C GLN A 73 -10.83 0.10 9.82
N LEU A 74 -11.06 0.08 8.50
CA LEU A 74 -9.96 -0.02 7.54
C LEU A 74 -9.02 1.18 7.60
N ILE A 75 -9.56 2.39 7.69
CA ILE A 75 -8.73 3.60 7.83
C ILE A 75 -7.85 3.43 9.07
N ALA A 76 -8.44 3.23 10.26
CA ALA A 76 -7.67 3.07 11.49
C ALA A 76 -6.60 1.96 11.39
N PHE A 77 -6.91 0.85 10.73
CA PHE A 77 -5.97 -0.24 10.46
C PHE A 77 -4.78 0.19 9.58
N ASN A 78 -5.03 0.90 8.48
CA ASN A 78 -3.99 1.41 7.59
C ASN A 78 -3.15 2.48 8.28
N GLU A 79 -3.77 3.44 8.95
CA GLU A 79 -3.08 4.56 9.61
C GLU A 79 -2.15 4.05 10.73
N LEU A 80 -2.55 3.03 11.49
CA LEU A 80 -1.68 2.41 12.51
C LEU A 80 -0.47 1.69 11.89
N PHE A 81 -0.63 1.10 10.70
CA PHE A 81 0.46 0.54 9.93
C PHE A 81 1.45 1.64 9.49
N GLU A 82 0.95 2.77 9.01
CA GLU A 82 1.78 3.90 8.58
C GLU A 82 2.52 4.55 9.76
N VAL A 83 1.85 4.74 10.90
CA VAL A 83 2.49 5.18 12.15
C VAL A 83 3.65 4.25 12.53
N ALA A 84 3.45 2.94 12.47
CA ALA A 84 4.51 1.98 12.76
C ALA A 84 5.67 2.07 11.76
N PHE A 85 5.36 2.19 10.47
CA PHE A 85 6.35 2.32 9.40
C PHE A 85 7.21 3.58 9.54
N TYR A 86 6.58 4.75 9.65
CA TYR A 86 7.30 6.02 9.72
C TYR A 86 8.08 6.17 11.02
N ASN A 87 7.59 5.61 12.14
CA ASN A 87 8.36 5.53 13.38
C ASN A 87 9.63 4.68 13.20
N GLU A 88 9.52 3.49 12.60
CA GLU A 88 10.70 2.66 12.32
C GLU A 88 11.69 3.38 11.38
N LEU A 89 11.20 3.99 10.31
CA LEU A 89 12.03 4.73 9.34
C LEU A 89 12.79 5.87 10.04
N LEU A 90 12.08 6.69 10.83
CA LEU A 90 12.68 7.79 11.57
C LEU A 90 13.72 7.31 12.58
N LEU A 91 13.45 6.22 13.30
CA LEU A 91 14.40 5.60 14.22
C LEU A 91 15.65 5.09 13.50
N ASN A 92 15.51 4.47 12.33
CA ASN A 92 16.63 3.97 11.55
C ASN A 92 17.54 5.10 11.06
N ILE A 93 16.96 6.21 10.57
CA ILE A 93 17.69 7.40 10.13
C ILE A 93 18.39 8.08 11.31
N THR A 94 17.67 8.33 12.41
CA THR A 94 18.19 9.08 13.56
C THR A 94 19.28 8.31 14.31
N LYS A 95 19.20 6.98 14.34
CA LYS A 95 20.23 6.10 14.94
C LYS A 95 21.37 5.74 13.98
N ASN A 96 21.37 6.26 12.75
CA ASN A 96 22.38 5.99 11.73
C ASN A 96 22.57 4.48 11.46
N VAL A 97 21.47 3.73 11.44
CA VAL A 97 21.48 2.30 11.07
C VAL A 97 22.12 2.15 9.68
N PRO A 98 22.98 1.14 9.45
CA PRO A 98 23.54 0.89 8.12
C PRO A 98 22.44 0.84 7.05
N GLY A 99 22.65 1.51 5.92
CA GLY A 99 21.63 1.69 4.87
C GLY A 99 20.78 2.98 4.99
N TYR A 100 20.68 3.57 6.19
CA TYR A 100 19.84 4.77 6.44
C TYR A 100 20.65 6.05 6.68
N LYS A 101 21.96 6.01 6.48
CA LYS A 101 22.84 7.17 6.65
C LYS A 101 22.66 8.13 5.46
N ILE A 102 22.29 9.37 5.76
CA ILE A 102 22.19 10.45 4.79
C ILE A 102 23.44 11.34 4.93
N PRO A 103 24.40 11.31 3.98
CA PRO A 103 25.71 11.96 4.17
C PRO A 103 25.66 13.49 4.25
N ASN A 104 24.71 14.12 3.56
CA ASN A 104 24.55 15.56 3.58
C ASN A 104 23.74 15.97 4.83
N PRO A 105 24.31 16.71 5.80
CA PRO A 105 23.62 17.04 7.05
C PRO A 105 22.36 17.88 6.82
N LYS A 106 22.39 18.86 5.91
CA LYS A 106 21.21 19.68 5.61
C LYS A 106 20.08 18.86 5.00
N LYS A 107 20.41 17.93 4.09
CA LYS A 107 19.43 17.00 3.52
C LYS A 107 18.86 16.08 4.60
N ARG A 108 19.71 15.56 5.48
CA ARG A 108 19.30 14.71 6.60
C ARG A 108 18.33 15.44 7.51
N ASP A 109 18.66 16.68 7.91
CA ASP A 109 17.84 17.45 8.84
C ASP A 109 16.47 17.75 8.24
N PHE A 110 16.40 18.14 6.96
CA PHE A 110 15.13 18.32 6.25
C PHE A 110 14.30 17.02 6.15
N ILE A 111 14.96 15.89 5.88
CA ILE A 111 14.28 14.58 5.84
C ILE A 111 13.72 14.21 7.22
N VAL A 112 14.51 14.40 8.27
CA VAL A 112 14.07 14.11 9.64
C VAL A 112 12.90 15.02 10.03
N GLU A 113 12.97 16.32 9.72
CA GLU A 113 11.89 17.26 10.00
C GLU A 113 10.60 16.89 9.24
N SER A 114 10.72 16.54 7.95
CA SER A 114 9.59 16.11 7.13
C SER A 114 8.95 14.83 7.68
N LEU A 115 9.76 13.81 8.02
CA LEU A 115 9.26 12.55 8.56
C LEU A 115 8.67 12.68 9.97
N VAL A 116 9.15 13.64 10.78
CA VAL A 116 8.55 13.96 12.08
C VAL A 116 7.14 14.53 11.90
N ALA A 117 6.95 15.40 10.90
CA ALA A 117 5.63 15.93 10.58
C ALA A 117 4.70 14.85 10.03
N ILE A 118 5.17 14.06 9.05
CA ILE A 118 4.42 12.93 8.47
C ILE A 118 3.96 11.95 9.54
N LEU A 119 4.89 11.44 10.37
CA LEU A 119 4.55 10.52 11.45
C LEU A 119 3.45 11.10 12.36
N ALA A 120 3.59 12.37 12.74
CA ALA A 120 2.59 13.01 13.59
C ALA A 120 1.25 13.25 12.89
N GLN A 121 1.23 13.40 11.57
CA GLN A 121 0.01 13.49 10.76
C GLN A 121 -0.71 12.14 10.73
N GLU A 122 0.00 11.02 10.51
CA GLU A 122 -0.60 9.68 10.57
C GLU A 122 -1.08 9.31 11.97
N GLU A 123 -0.40 9.78 13.02
CA GLU A 123 -0.91 9.65 14.39
C GLU A 123 -2.28 10.32 14.53
N LEU A 124 -2.47 11.51 13.96
CA LEU A 124 -3.76 12.21 13.99
C LEU A 124 -4.82 11.56 13.11
N HIS A 125 -4.45 11.01 11.95
CA HIS A 125 -5.38 10.26 11.09
C HIS A 125 -5.87 8.98 11.78
N ALA A 126 -4.96 8.20 12.37
CA ALA A 126 -5.30 7.01 13.17
C ALA A 126 -6.26 7.36 14.32
N LEU A 127 -5.97 8.43 15.06
CA LEU A 127 -6.83 8.90 16.15
C LEU A 127 -8.18 9.38 15.64
N THR A 128 -8.23 10.06 14.50
CA THR A 128 -9.48 10.55 13.90
C THR A 128 -10.40 9.38 13.56
N ALA A 129 -9.88 8.32 12.93
CA ALA A 129 -10.66 7.14 12.59
C ALA A 129 -11.13 6.39 13.86
N ASN A 130 -10.24 6.15 14.82
CA ASN A 130 -10.59 5.46 16.06
C ASN A 130 -11.57 6.26 16.93
N GLN A 131 -11.44 7.57 17.04
CA GLN A 131 -12.43 8.41 17.73
C GLN A 131 -13.80 8.36 17.05
N GLY A 132 -13.82 8.24 15.72
CA GLY A 132 -15.05 7.96 14.97
C GLY A 132 -15.71 6.65 15.41
N LEU A 133 -14.94 5.57 15.54
CA LEU A 133 -15.42 4.29 16.04
C LEU A 133 -15.95 4.39 17.48
N GLU A 134 -15.20 5.03 18.38
CA GLU A 134 -15.60 5.22 19.79
C GLU A 134 -16.91 6.00 19.93
N HIS A 135 -17.08 7.07 19.14
CA HIS A 135 -18.31 7.85 19.12
C HIS A 135 -19.54 7.00 18.79
N PHE A 136 -19.38 6.01 17.89
CA PHE A 136 -20.41 5.04 17.56
C PHE A 136 -20.42 3.78 18.45
N LYS A 137 -19.64 3.78 19.54
CA LYS A 137 -19.51 2.67 20.50
C LYS A 137 -19.01 1.38 19.86
N ILE A 138 -18.18 1.52 18.84
CA ILE A 138 -17.43 0.44 18.22
C ILE A 138 -16.04 0.42 18.84
N GLU A 139 -15.51 -0.77 19.12
CA GLU A 139 -14.16 -0.93 19.67
C GLU A 139 -13.13 -0.34 18.69
N PRO A 140 -12.20 0.51 19.16
CA PRO A 140 -11.12 1.03 18.33
C PRO A 140 -10.23 -0.08 17.77
N VAL A 141 -9.75 0.10 16.55
CA VAL A 141 -8.75 -0.81 15.97
C VAL A 141 -7.45 -0.68 16.75
N GLN A 142 -6.88 -1.82 17.14
CA GLN A 142 -5.62 -1.90 17.86
C GLN A 142 -4.46 -2.19 16.91
N PRO A 143 -3.25 -1.67 17.19
CA PRO A 143 -2.09 -1.89 16.33
C PRO A 143 -1.67 -3.37 16.33
N CYS A 144 -1.16 -3.80 15.19
CA CYS A 144 -0.47 -5.09 15.06
C CYS A 144 1.02 -4.94 15.34
N ARG A 145 1.77 -6.05 15.22
CA ARG A 145 3.23 -6.00 15.06
C ARG A 145 3.57 -6.15 13.58
N TYR A 146 4.56 -5.40 13.14
CA TYR A 146 4.89 -5.26 11.72
C TYR A 146 6.31 -5.72 11.40
N HIS A 147 6.52 -6.14 10.17
CA HIS A 147 7.80 -6.41 9.55
C HIS A 147 7.85 -5.78 8.16
N PHE A 148 8.70 -4.77 8.00
CA PHE A 148 8.88 -4.08 6.73
C PHE A 148 10.11 -4.63 5.99
N PRO A 149 9.96 -5.12 4.74
CA PRO A 149 11.02 -5.80 3.99
C PRO A 149 12.00 -4.80 3.31
N VAL A 150 12.48 -3.81 4.05
CA VAL A 150 13.38 -2.75 3.54
C VAL A 150 14.63 -2.59 4.42
N SER A 151 15.77 -2.32 3.78
CA SER A 151 17.08 -2.31 4.45
C SER A 151 17.84 -0.99 4.37
N ASP A 152 17.32 -0.02 3.63
CA ASP A 152 17.96 1.26 3.39
C ASP A 152 16.93 2.37 3.16
N PHE A 153 17.41 3.61 3.15
CA PHE A 153 16.55 4.79 2.99
C PHE A 153 15.80 4.77 1.65
N ASP A 154 16.46 4.44 0.54
CA ASP A 154 15.86 4.53 -0.79
C ASP A 154 14.75 3.48 -0.98
N SER A 155 14.98 2.24 -0.54
CA SER A 155 13.95 1.19 -0.54
C SER A 155 12.79 1.49 0.42
N ALA A 156 13.05 2.11 1.58
CA ALA A 156 12.00 2.55 2.48
C ALA A 156 11.13 3.67 1.87
N ILE A 157 11.73 4.67 1.21
CA ILE A 157 10.97 5.71 0.52
C ILE A 157 10.18 5.14 -0.67
N ALA A 158 10.73 4.17 -1.40
CA ALA A 158 10.01 3.49 -2.47
C ALA A 158 8.81 2.69 -1.95
N LEU A 159 8.96 2.01 -0.81
CA LEU A 159 7.87 1.31 -0.14
C LEU A 159 6.80 2.29 0.36
N ALA A 160 7.23 3.39 1.01
CA ALA A 160 6.34 4.48 1.43
C ALA A 160 5.48 4.97 0.27
N ALA A 161 6.12 5.33 -0.84
CA ALA A 161 5.39 5.81 -2.01
C ALA A 161 4.37 4.80 -2.55
N THR A 162 4.70 3.50 -2.49
CA THR A 162 3.83 2.44 -3.03
C THR A 162 2.58 2.24 -2.18
N PHE A 163 2.72 2.18 -0.84
CA PHE A 163 1.55 2.01 0.01
C PHE A 163 0.74 3.32 0.10
N THR A 164 1.37 4.49 0.09
CA THR A 164 0.64 5.76 0.08
C THR A 164 -0.20 5.91 -1.19
N ASP A 165 0.30 5.52 -2.38
CA ASP A 165 -0.52 5.48 -3.58
C ASP A 165 -1.74 4.55 -3.41
N LEU A 166 -1.56 3.39 -2.75
CA LEU A 166 -2.65 2.44 -2.51
C LEU A 166 -3.68 2.97 -1.49
N VAL A 167 -3.23 3.66 -0.44
CA VAL A 167 -4.10 4.29 0.55
C VAL A 167 -4.90 5.41 -0.12
N ILE A 168 -4.26 6.34 -0.83
CA ILE A 168 -4.94 7.37 -1.63
C ILE A 168 -5.94 6.76 -2.62
N ALA A 169 -5.59 5.66 -3.29
CA ALA A 169 -6.49 4.95 -4.20
C ALA A 169 -7.74 4.42 -3.48
N THR A 170 -7.55 3.89 -2.27
CA THR A 170 -8.60 3.29 -1.44
C THR A 170 -9.50 4.34 -0.79
N LEU A 171 -8.94 5.46 -0.34
CA LEU A 171 -9.71 6.54 0.27
C LEU A 171 -10.70 7.18 -0.71
N GLN A 172 -10.45 7.10 -2.02
CA GLN A 172 -11.42 7.48 -3.04
C GLN A 172 -12.68 6.59 -3.00
N ASP A 173 -12.53 5.26 -2.88
CA ASP A 173 -13.66 4.33 -2.72
C ASP A 173 -14.37 4.54 -1.38
N VAL A 174 -13.63 4.80 -0.30
CA VAL A 174 -14.22 5.17 1.00
C VAL A 174 -15.15 6.38 0.89
N ILE A 175 -14.76 7.44 0.16
CA ILE A 175 -15.61 8.62 -0.06
C ILE A 175 -16.90 8.22 -0.77
N VAL A 176 -16.81 7.43 -1.84
CA VAL A 176 -17.98 6.96 -2.60
C VAL A 176 -18.90 6.13 -1.70
N ARG A 177 -18.34 5.18 -0.95
CA ARG A 177 -19.10 4.32 -0.04
C ARG A 177 -19.78 5.08 1.08
N PHE A 178 -19.13 6.10 1.66
CA PHE A 178 -19.79 6.98 2.62
C PHE A 178 -20.95 7.75 1.98
N ALA A 179 -20.76 8.28 0.77
CA ALA A 179 -21.81 9.00 0.07
C ALA A 179 -23.02 8.10 -0.24
N ASP A 180 -22.79 6.91 -0.78
CA ASP A 180 -23.83 5.94 -1.15
C ASP A 180 -24.61 5.43 0.07
N ASN A 181 -23.94 5.32 1.22
CA ASN A 181 -24.55 4.85 2.47
C ASN A 181 -25.14 5.96 3.35
N SER A 182 -25.27 7.19 2.85
CA SER A 182 -25.80 8.36 3.59
C SER A 182 -24.95 8.79 4.80
N ASP A 183 -23.65 8.51 4.77
CA ASP A 183 -22.63 8.93 5.75
C ASP A 183 -21.82 10.14 5.22
N VAL A 184 -22.45 10.99 4.42
CA VAL A 184 -21.83 12.10 3.69
C VAL A 184 -21.02 13.08 4.57
N ASP A 185 -21.38 13.21 5.84
CA ASP A 185 -20.70 14.10 6.79
C ASP A 185 -19.24 13.67 7.05
N LEU A 186 -18.90 12.40 6.81
CA LEU A 186 -17.54 11.86 6.94
C LEU A 186 -16.69 12.05 5.67
N THR A 187 -17.30 12.38 4.52
CA THR A 187 -16.55 12.48 3.24
C THR A 187 -15.50 13.59 3.25
N ARG A 188 -15.76 14.69 3.97
CA ARG A 188 -14.85 15.85 4.00
C ARG A 188 -13.54 15.55 4.71
N VAL A 189 -13.58 14.78 5.80
CA VAL A 189 -12.36 14.43 6.53
C VAL A 189 -11.47 13.53 5.66
N ILE A 190 -12.07 12.57 4.95
CA ILE A 190 -11.33 11.70 4.03
C ILE A 190 -10.75 12.49 2.84
N ALA A 191 -11.50 13.43 2.27
CA ALA A 191 -10.98 14.29 1.21
C ALA A 191 -9.79 15.14 1.68
N ALA A 192 -9.79 15.59 2.94
CA ALA A 192 -8.65 16.31 3.52
C ALA A 192 -7.44 15.38 3.74
N THR A 193 -7.68 14.16 4.24
CA THR A 193 -6.64 13.12 4.39
C THR A 193 -5.98 12.79 3.05
N ILE A 194 -6.76 12.54 1.98
CA ILE A 194 -6.23 12.36 0.62
C ILE A 194 -5.35 13.54 0.18
N GLY A 195 -5.77 14.76 0.49
CA GLY A 195 -5.00 15.97 0.18
C GLY A 195 -3.65 15.98 0.90
N ASN A 196 -3.63 15.64 2.18
CA ASN A 196 -2.40 15.56 2.97
C ASN A 196 -1.48 14.42 2.47
N GLU A 197 -2.00 13.20 2.33
CA GLU A 197 -1.23 12.06 1.81
C GLU A 197 -0.70 12.34 0.40
N GLY A 198 -1.45 13.06 -0.44
CA GLY A 198 -0.97 13.51 -1.75
C GLY A 198 0.26 14.43 -1.69
N GLU A 199 0.35 15.30 -0.68
CA GLU A 199 1.54 16.12 -0.43
C GLU A 199 2.73 15.25 -0.01
N GLN A 200 2.49 14.28 0.86
CA GLN A 200 3.51 13.32 1.28
C GLN A 200 3.99 12.47 0.11
N GLN A 201 3.08 11.99 -0.73
CA GLN A 201 3.39 11.23 -1.91
C GLN A 201 4.27 12.02 -2.89
N GLY A 202 3.95 13.31 -3.10
CA GLY A 202 4.81 14.20 -3.85
C GLY A 202 6.23 14.29 -3.27
N TRP A 203 6.36 14.35 -1.94
CA TRP A 203 7.65 14.36 -1.25
C TRP A 203 8.41 13.03 -1.39
N PHE A 204 7.74 11.88 -1.26
CA PHE A 204 8.37 10.57 -1.49
C PHE A 204 8.88 10.43 -2.93
N ARG A 205 8.11 10.92 -3.90
CA ARG A 205 8.48 10.90 -5.32
C ARG A 205 9.70 11.78 -5.62
N VAL A 206 9.77 12.99 -5.07
CA VAL A 206 10.95 13.86 -5.24
C VAL A 206 12.21 13.24 -4.62
N ASN A 207 12.10 12.55 -3.48
CA ASN A 207 13.24 11.85 -2.88
C ASN A 207 13.76 10.69 -3.74
N GLN A 208 12.91 10.12 -4.62
CA GLN A 208 13.28 9.11 -5.62
C GLN A 208 13.74 9.72 -6.96
N GLY A 209 13.79 11.05 -7.08
CA GLY A 209 14.11 11.73 -8.34
C GLY A 209 12.98 11.67 -9.38
N LYS A 210 11.74 11.39 -8.94
CA LYS A 210 10.54 11.36 -9.77
C LYS A 210 9.82 12.71 -9.78
N ILE A 211 8.89 12.88 -10.72
CA ILE A 211 7.98 14.03 -10.77
C ILE A 211 7.02 13.93 -9.56
N PRO A 212 6.86 15.00 -8.74
CA PRO A 212 6.01 14.95 -7.55
C PRO A 212 4.55 14.60 -7.86
N SER A 213 3.96 15.20 -8.89
CA SER A 213 2.62 14.82 -9.36
C SER A 213 2.72 13.59 -10.25
N GLU A 214 2.17 12.46 -9.82
CA GLU A 214 2.27 11.18 -10.53
C GLU A 214 1.47 11.16 -11.84
N LEU A 215 0.20 11.53 -11.77
CA LEU A 215 -0.78 11.45 -12.86
C LEU A 215 -1.81 12.59 -12.75
N PRO A 216 -2.50 12.97 -13.85
CA PRO A 216 -3.59 13.94 -13.79
C PRO A 216 -4.83 13.40 -13.05
N THR A 217 -5.05 12.09 -13.11
CA THR A 217 -6.07 11.36 -12.35
C THR A 217 -5.42 10.12 -11.76
N LEU A 218 -5.32 10.04 -10.45
CA LEU A 218 -4.70 8.92 -9.75
C LEU A 218 -5.52 7.64 -9.91
N THR A 219 -4.89 6.50 -9.62
CA THR A 219 -5.55 5.20 -9.61
C THR A 219 -6.57 5.13 -8.48
N THR A 220 -7.73 4.52 -8.73
CA THR A 220 -8.70 4.14 -7.70
C THR A 220 -8.47 2.71 -7.24
N GLY A 221 -8.83 2.41 -5.99
CA GLY A 221 -8.67 1.10 -5.36
C GLY A 221 -9.97 0.65 -4.73
N ASP A 222 -10.09 -0.66 -4.48
CA ASP A 222 -11.12 -1.22 -3.62
C ASP A 222 -10.48 -1.53 -2.27
N LEU A 223 -11.25 -1.30 -1.22
CA LEU A 223 -10.79 -1.41 0.15
C LEU A 223 -10.30 -2.81 0.57
N ASN A 224 -10.75 -3.88 -0.09
CA ASN A 224 -10.28 -5.25 0.14
C ASN A 224 -8.84 -5.42 -0.36
N PHE A 225 -8.43 -4.68 -1.40
CA PHE A 225 -7.05 -4.70 -1.87
C PHE A 225 -6.11 -4.06 -0.84
N ALA A 226 -6.41 -2.89 -0.31
CA ALA A 226 -5.59 -2.28 0.74
C ALA A 226 -5.55 -3.14 2.01
N PHE A 227 -6.71 -3.64 2.44
CA PHE A 227 -6.79 -4.55 3.59
C PHE A 227 -5.88 -5.76 3.40
N THR A 228 -5.90 -6.37 2.22
CA THR A 228 -5.03 -7.51 1.89
C THR A 228 -3.55 -7.12 1.83
N ALA A 229 -3.22 -6.00 1.18
CA ALA A 229 -1.84 -5.56 0.99
C ALA A 229 -1.14 -5.24 2.31
N VAL A 230 -1.81 -4.52 3.22
CA VAL A 230 -1.24 -4.14 4.52
C VAL A 230 -0.98 -5.38 5.40
N GLN A 231 -1.81 -6.42 5.28
CA GLN A 231 -1.60 -7.68 6.00
C GLN A 231 -0.28 -8.39 5.63
N ALA A 232 0.29 -8.14 4.45
CA ALA A 232 1.58 -8.70 4.06
C ALA A 232 2.75 -8.23 4.96
N PHE A 233 2.57 -7.14 5.70
CA PHE A 233 3.57 -6.60 6.63
C PHE A 233 3.31 -7.02 8.08
N ILE A 234 2.23 -7.75 8.36
CA ILE A 234 1.83 -8.10 9.72
C ILE A 234 2.50 -9.39 10.16
N ILE A 235 2.98 -9.41 11.39
CA ILE A 235 3.42 -10.63 12.04
C ILE A 235 2.19 -11.48 12.38
N PRO A 236 2.08 -12.72 11.89
CA PRO A 236 0.88 -13.54 12.09
C PRO A 236 0.49 -13.66 13.57
N GLY A 237 -0.79 -13.46 13.86
CA GLY A 237 -1.36 -13.55 15.21
C GLY A 237 -1.02 -12.37 16.14
N SER A 238 -0.46 -11.27 15.62
CA SER A 238 -0.10 -10.10 16.44
C SER A 238 -1.20 -9.04 16.56
N CYS A 239 -2.20 -9.06 15.68
CA CYS A 239 -3.30 -8.09 15.71
C CYS A 239 -4.36 -8.48 16.74
N PRO A 240 -4.72 -7.59 17.69
CA PRO A 240 -5.70 -7.92 18.72
C PRO A 240 -7.14 -8.13 18.20
N ASN A 241 -7.56 -7.34 17.21
CA ASN A 241 -8.94 -7.31 16.73
C ASN A 241 -9.07 -7.19 15.19
N LEU A 242 -8.17 -7.85 14.45
CA LEU A 242 -8.23 -7.87 12.97
C LEU A 242 -9.52 -8.53 12.46
N ASP A 243 -9.99 -9.57 13.15
CA ASP A 243 -11.19 -10.34 12.77
C ASP A 243 -12.49 -9.51 12.86
N ASP A 244 -12.46 -8.37 13.54
CA ASP A 244 -13.60 -7.45 13.64
C ASP A 244 -13.79 -6.61 12.37
N ILE A 245 -12.80 -6.58 11.47
CA ILE A 245 -12.82 -5.83 10.22
C ILE A 245 -13.42 -6.73 9.13
N ALA A 246 -14.70 -6.49 8.80
CA ALA A 246 -15.49 -7.32 7.89
C ALA A 246 -15.12 -7.16 6.40
N LEU A 247 -13.86 -7.41 6.05
CA LEU A 247 -13.29 -7.30 4.71
C LEU A 247 -12.70 -8.60 4.22
N THR A 248 -12.63 -8.74 2.90
CA THR A 248 -12.07 -9.92 2.25
C THR A 248 -10.54 -9.78 2.17
N THR A 249 -9.83 -10.76 2.74
CA THR A 249 -8.40 -10.95 2.48
C THR A 249 -8.23 -11.85 1.26
N PHE A 250 -7.63 -11.34 0.19
CA PHE A 250 -7.30 -12.14 -0.99
C PHE A 250 -6.00 -12.93 -0.78
N LYS A 251 -5.80 -13.96 -1.61
CA LYS A 251 -4.50 -14.65 -1.68
C LYS A 251 -3.48 -13.79 -2.42
N SER A 252 -2.22 -13.82 -1.99
CA SER A 252 -1.16 -12.98 -2.58
C SER A 252 -0.97 -13.22 -4.08
N LEU A 253 -0.70 -12.12 -4.80
CA LEU A 253 -0.25 -12.11 -6.19
C LEU A 253 1.11 -11.41 -6.27
N ASP A 254 2.16 -12.20 -6.54
CA ASP A 254 3.52 -11.69 -6.69
C ASP A 254 3.75 -11.20 -8.12
N ILE A 255 4.26 -9.98 -8.26
CA ILE A 255 4.79 -9.47 -9.54
C ILE A 255 6.27 -9.88 -9.66
N LEU A 256 6.54 -10.95 -10.42
CA LEU A 256 7.90 -11.49 -10.58
C LEU A 256 8.75 -10.69 -11.57
N THR A 257 8.12 -10.04 -12.54
CA THR A 257 8.79 -9.17 -13.50
C THR A 257 8.13 -7.80 -13.44
N PRO A 258 8.64 -6.88 -12.60
CA PRO A 258 8.14 -5.51 -12.56
C PRO A 258 8.22 -4.88 -13.95
N PRO A 259 7.14 -4.27 -14.46
CA PRO A 259 7.16 -3.69 -15.79
C PRO A 259 7.97 -2.38 -15.84
N GLU A 260 8.73 -2.25 -16.92
CA GLU A 260 9.27 -0.99 -17.45
C GLU A 260 8.20 -0.16 -18.19
N PRO A 261 8.46 1.12 -18.52
CA PRO A 261 7.61 2.00 -19.34
C PRO A 261 7.46 1.56 -20.81
N LYS A 262 7.08 0.31 -21.06
CA LYS A 262 6.89 -0.28 -22.38
C LYS A 262 5.90 -1.44 -22.32
N THR A 263 5.16 -1.63 -23.40
CA THR A 263 4.32 -2.83 -23.58
C THR A 263 5.21 -4.05 -23.60
N GLN A 264 4.96 -4.98 -22.68
CA GLN A 264 5.75 -6.19 -22.54
C GLN A 264 4.97 -7.27 -21.83
N PHE A 265 5.47 -8.50 -21.91
CA PHE A 265 4.96 -9.55 -21.06
C PHE A 265 5.66 -9.53 -19.70
N ILE A 266 4.89 -9.64 -18.64
CA ILE A 266 5.37 -9.80 -17.27
C ILE A 266 5.09 -11.22 -16.77
N LEU A 267 5.84 -11.64 -15.75
CA LEU A 267 5.56 -12.85 -14.99
C LEU A 267 4.90 -12.47 -13.67
N VAL A 268 3.85 -13.22 -13.34
CA VAL A 268 3.14 -13.12 -12.07
C VAL A 268 3.08 -14.50 -11.42
N SER A 269 2.96 -14.55 -10.10
CA SER A 269 2.92 -15.81 -9.37
C SER A 269 1.98 -15.77 -8.18
N TRP A 270 1.37 -16.91 -7.88
CA TRP A 270 0.53 -17.09 -6.71
C TRP A 270 0.61 -18.54 -6.24
N GLU A 271 0.11 -18.80 -5.04
CA GLU A 271 -0.06 -20.15 -4.51
C GLU A 271 -1.49 -20.64 -4.70
N SER A 272 -1.63 -21.86 -5.22
CA SER A 272 -2.91 -22.53 -5.37
C SER A 272 -2.82 -23.98 -4.92
N GLU A 273 -3.74 -24.40 -4.07
CA GLU A 273 -3.84 -25.80 -3.62
C GLU A 273 -4.54 -26.70 -4.65
N TYR A 274 -5.19 -26.11 -5.65
CA TYR A 274 -5.94 -26.81 -6.68
C TYR A 274 -5.38 -26.53 -8.07
N GLU A 275 -5.63 -27.47 -8.99
CA GLU A 275 -5.26 -27.31 -10.39
C GLU A 275 -6.17 -26.26 -11.06
N VAL A 276 -5.76 -24.99 -11.01
CA VAL A 276 -6.51 -23.94 -11.71
C VAL A 276 -6.24 -24.06 -13.21
N LYS A 277 -7.25 -24.38 -14.02
CA LYS A 277 -7.09 -24.37 -15.48
C LYS A 277 -6.97 -22.91 -15.93
N GLY A 278 -5.84 -22.56 -16.55
CA GLY A 278 -5.51 -21.19 -16.94
C GLY A 278 -6.52 -20.58 -17.92
N ASP A 279 -7.23 -21.40 -18.69
CA ASP A 279 -8.24 -21.01 -19.68
C ASP A 279 -9.49 -20.32 -19.06
N LYS A 280 -9.49 -20.10 -17.74
CA LYS A 280 -10.56 -19.45 -16.97
C LYS A 280 -10.03 -18.43 -15.96
N LEU A 281 -8.84 -17.89 -16.18
CA LEU A 281 -8.27 -16.86 -15.34
C LEU A 281 -7.80 -15.70 -16.20
N TRP A 282 -7.96 -14.48 -15.68
CA TRP A 282 -7.59 -13.27 -16.38
C TRP A 282 -6.75 -12.36 -15.48
N PRO A 283 -5.58 -11.89 -15.92
CA PRO A 283 -4.94 -10.72 -15.34
C PRO A 283 -5.82 -9.51 -15.64
N THR A 284 -6.24 -8.85 -14.57
CA THR A 284 -7.03 -7.62 -14.64
C THR A 284 -6.24 -6.50 -13.97
N TYR A 285 -6.11 -5.37 -14.66
CA TYR A 285 -5.34 -4.21 -14.21
C TYR A 285 -6.27 -3.03 -13.96
N VAL A 286 -6.13 -2.42 -12.78
CA VAL A 286 -6.77 -1.15 -12.44
C VAL A 286 -5.70 -0.08 -12.43
N ASN A 287 -5.84 0.91 -13.31
CA ASN A 287 -4.91 2.03 -13.44
C ASN A 287 -5.68 3.31 -13.76
N GLN A 288 -5.38 4.38 -13.03
CA GLN A 288 -6.10 5.66 -13.08
C GLN A 288 -7.60 5.49 -12.80
N LEU A 289 -8.42 6.48 -13.16
CA LEU A 289 -9.88 6.38 -13.16
C LEU A 289 -10.43 5.84 -14.49
N ASN A 290 -9.76 4.81 -15.03
CA ASN A 290 -10.15 4.15 -16.27
C ASN A 290 -10.93 2.87 -15.99
N VAL A 291 -11.64 2.37 -17.01
CA VAL A 291 -12.23 1.03 -16.99
C VAL A 291 -11.10 -0.01 -16.85
N PRO A 292 -11.26 -1.05 -16.00
CA PRO A 292 -10.24 -2.07 -15.83
C PRO A 292 -9.85 -2.77 -17.14
N ILE A 293 -8.56 -3.05 -17.29
CA ILE A 293 -7.99 -3.68 -18.48
C ILE A 293 -7.83 -5.17 -18.21
N VAL A 294 -8.36 -6.01 -19.10
CA VAL A 294 -8.35 -7.47 -18.97
C VAL A 294 -7.48 -8.05 -20.08
N GLU A 295 -6.51 -8.88 -19.71
CA GLU A 295 -5.57 -9.50 -20.64
C GLU A 295 -5.66 -11.04 -20.58
N GLU A 296 -5.01 -11.73 -21.51
CA GLU A 296 -4.92 -13.20 -21.46
C GLU A 296 -3.85 -13.66 -20.44
N LEU A 297 -4.20 -14.64 -19.60
CA LEU A 297 -3.26 -15.31 -18.71
C LEU A 297 -2.74 -16.62 -19.31
N LYS A 298 -1.42 -16.75 -19.40
CA LYS A 298 -0.80 -18.02 -19.81
C LYS A 298 0.01 -18.63 -18.68
N ILE A 299 -0.43 -19.75 -18.12
CA ILE A 299 0.35 -20.50 -17.13
C ILE A 299 1.64 -21.03 -17.80
N VAL A 300 2.80 -20.65 -17.28
CA VAL A 300 4.12 -21.04 -17.81
C VAL A 300 4.77 -22.17 -17.01
N SER A 301 4.50 -22.26 -15.70
CA SER A 301 4.99 -23.36 -14.89
C SER A 301 4.17 -23.56 -13.62
N ARG A 302 4.25 -24.78 -13.07
CA ARG A 302 3.79 -25.11 -11.73
C ARG A 302 4.96 -25.78 -11.00
N LYS A 303 5.44 -25.18 -9.91
CA LYS A 303 6.48 -25.78 -9.05
C LYS A 303 5.82 -26.41 -7.84
N ASP A 304 6.27 -27.62 -7.50
CA ASP A 304 5.85 -28.40 -6.33
C ASP A 304 4.32 -28.58 -6.18
N GLY A 305 3.59 -28.50 -7.30
CA GLY A 305 2.13 -28.61 -7.35
C GLY A 305 1.35 -27.43 -6.76
N LYS A 306 2.03 -26.42 -6.19
CA LYS A 306 1.39 -25.32 -5.44
C LYS A 306 1.70 -23.93 -5.98
N LYS A 307 2.94 -23.66 -6.38
CA LYS A 307 3.33 -22.34 -6.89
C LYS A 307 3.06 -22.27 -8.38
N VAL A 308 2.10 -21.43 -8.77
CA VAL A 308 1.77 -21.17 -10.18
C VAL A 308 2.56 -19.95 -10.64
N VAL A 309 3.18 -20.04 -11.81
CA VAL A 309 3.75 -18.89 -12.50
C VAL A 309 3.05 -18.75 -13.83
N ALA A 310 2.58 -17.54 -14.12
CA ALA A 310 1.91 -17.22 -15.36
C ALA A 310 2.51 -15.98 -16.01
N LYS A 311 2.25 -15.86 -17.32
CA LYS A 311 2.69 -14.77 -18.18
C LYS A 311 1.45 -14.01 -18.64
N ALA A 312 1.51 -12.69 -18.53
CA ALA A 312 0.45 -11.77 -18.91
C ALA A 312 1.04 -10.60 -19.70
N LEU A 313 0.27 -10.02 -20.62
CA LEU A 313 0.66 -8.78 -21.28
C LEU A 313 0.42 -7.61 -20.31
N PHE A 314 1.40 -6.71 -20.20
CA PHE A 314 1.23 -5.40 -19.56
C PHE A 314 1.14 -4.35 -20.67
N PRO A 315 -0.08 -3.87 -21.02
CA PRO A 315 -0.33 -3.07 -22.22
C PRO A 315 -0.01 -1.57 -22.05
N TYR A 316 1.23 -1.26 -21.66
CA TYR A 316 1.66 0.08 -21.28
C TYR A 316 1.40 1.17 -22.35
N HIS A 317 1.82 0.97 -23.60
CA HIS A 317 1.74 2.06 -24.60
C HIS A 317 0.31 2.40 -25.02
N GLU A 318 -0.57 1.40 -25.04
CA GLU A 318 -1.97 1.57 -25.43
C GLU A 318 -2.75 2.36 -24.36
N ASN A 319 -2.44 2.12 -23.09
CA ASN A 319 -3.20 2.66 -21.95
C ASN A 319 -2.43 3.70 -21.12
N LEU A 320 -1.19 4.01 -21.48
CA LEU A 320 -0.28 4.89 -20.73
C LEU A 320 -0.23 4.54 -19.24
N MET A 321 0.08 3.28 -18.93
CA MET A 321 0.01 2.67 -17.58
C MET A 321 1.12 3.18 -16.63
N ASN A 322 1.13 4.48 -16.37
CA ASN A 322 1.99 5.14 -15.41
C ASN A 322 1.33 5.16 -14.03
N GLY A 323 2.12 5.48 -13.02
CA GLY A 323 1.74 5.50 -11.62
C GLY A 323 1.40 4.12 -11.06
N LEU A 324 0.55 4.12 -10.02
CA LEU A 324 0.02 2.89 -9.45
C LEU A 324 -0.82 2.10 -10.44
N THR A 325 -0.54 0.82 -10.58
CA THR A 325 -1.44 -0.17 -11.16
C THR A 325 -1.68 -1.27 -10.14
N ILE A 326 -2.95 -1.55 -9.85
CA ILE A 326 -3.37 -2.69 -9.04
C ILE A 326 -3.68 -3.84 -10.00
N ALA A 327 -2.89 -4.92 -9.93
CA ALA A 327 -3.11 -6.15 -10.68
C ALA A 327 -3.87 -7.16 -9.81
N ALA A 328 -4.82 -7.86 -10.42
CA ALA A 328 -5.53 -8.97 -9.83
C ALA A 328 -5.61 -10.12 -10.84
N VAL A 329 -5.72 -11.35 -10.35
CA VAL A 329 -6.12 -12.50 -11.15
C VAL A 329 -7.59 -12.78 -10.85
N THR A 330 -8.45 -12.59 -11.85
CA THR A 330 -9.90 -12.71 -11.73
C THR A 330 -10.42 -14.03 -12.32
N GLU A 331 -11.57 -14.49 -11.84
CA GLU A 331 -12.26 -15.69 -12.34
C GLU A 331 -13.26 -15.42 -13.48
N SER A 332 -13.36 -14.17 -13.91
CA SER A 332 -14.12 -13.70 -15.06
C SER A 332 -13.31 -12.72 -15.90
N ALA A 333 -13.60 -12.69 -17.20
CA ALA A 333 -13.06 -11.70 -18.14
C ALA A 333 -13.79 -10.34 -18.06
N GLY A 334 -14.77 -10.21 -17.16
CA GLY A 334 -15.67 -9.07 -17.10
C GLY A 334 -16.80 -9.14 -18.14
N SER A 335 -17.30 -8.02 -18.67
CA SER A 335 -16.81 -6.64 -18.50
C SER A 335 -16.93 -6.12 -17.06
N PHE A 336 -15.93 -5.35 -16.61
CA PHE A 336 -15.92 -4.68 -15.31
C PHE A 336 -16.28 -3.20 -15.50
N ALA A 337 -17.18 -2.65 -14.67
CA ALA A 337 -17.49 -1.22 -14.68
C ALA A 337 -16.46 -0.39 -13.89
N GLY A 338 -15.80 -1.00 -12.89
CA GLY A 338 -14.80 -0.35 -12.05
C GLY A 338 -14.09 -1.32 -11.12
N VAL A 339 -13.28 -0.78 -10.21
CA VAL A 339 -12.43 -1.56 -9.30
C VAL A 339 -13.23 -2.47 -8.36
N ASN A 340 -14.43 -2.07 -7.95
CA ASN A 340 -15.26 -2.86 -7.04
C ASN A 340 -15.76 -4.17 -7.71
N ASP A 341 -16.03 -4.15 -9.02
CA ASP A 341 -16.37 -5.36 -9.77
C ASP A 341 -15.15 -6.28 -9.93
N VAL A 342 -13.95 -5.69 -10.09
CA VAL A 342 -12.69 -6.46 -10.14
C VAL A 342 -12.44 -7.15 -8.80
N ALA A 343 -12.63 -6.45 -7.68
CA ALA A 343 -12.46 -7.01 -6.34
C ALA A 343 -13.42 -8.18 -6.08
N GLN A 344 -14.68 -8.10 -6.53
CA GLN A 344 -15.65 -9.19 -6.40
C GLN A 344 -15.24 -10.46 -7.16
N GLU A 345 -14.58 -10.33 -8.30
CA GLU A 345 -14.15 -11.46 -9.14
C GLU A 345 -12.69 -11.87 -8.86
N THR A 346 -12.02 -11.25 -7.89
CA THR A 346 -10.60 -11.49 -7.58
C THR A 346 -10.40 -12.80 -6.84
N LEU A 347 -9.48 -13.63 -7.34
CA LEU A 347 -8.97 -14.81 -6.64
C LEU A 347 -7.61 -14.57 -5.99
N PHE A 348 -6.74 -13.82 -6.68
CA PHE A 348 -5.38 -13.52 -6.23
C PHE A 348 -5.06 -12.04 -6.46
N GLY A 349 -4.63 -11.34 -5.42
CA GLY A 349 -4.33 -9.92 -5.48
C GLY A 349 -4.10 -9.33 -4.07
N PRO A 350 -3.85 -8.01 -4.00
CA PRO A 350 -3.38 -7.20 -5.12
C PRO A 350 -1.90 -7.48 -5.44
N GLY A 351 -1.54 -7.46 -6.71
CA GLY A 351 -0.17 -7.24 -7.16
C GLY A 351 0.03 -5.76 -7.42
N LEU A 352 0.91 -5.09 -6.67
CA LEU A 352 1.13 -3.65 -6.81
C LEU A 352 2.27 -3.39 -7.80
N ILE A 353 2.01 -2.51 -8.76
CA ILE A 353 2.95 -2.11 -9.81
C ILE A 353 3.06 -0.58 -9.79
N ILE A 354 4.29 -0.06 -9.80
CA ILE A 354 4.56 1.38 -9.93
C ILE A 354 5.40 1.61 -11.18
N VAL A 355 4.93 2.45 -12.09
CA VAL A 355 5.68 2.89 -13.28
C VAL A 355 5.77 4.42 -13.28
N ASN A 356 6.94 4.99 -13.61
CA ASN A 356 7.33 6.41 -13.50
C ASN A 356 7.67 6.93 -12.09
#